data_AF-A0A431FW23-F1
#
_entry.id   AF-A0A431FW23-F1
#
_cell.length_a   1.000
_cell.length_b   1.000
_cell.length_c   1.000
_cell.angle_alpha   90.00
_cell.angle_beta   90.00
_cell.angle_gamma   90.00
#
_symmetry.space_group_name_H-M   'P 1'
#
loop_
_entity.id
_entity.type
_entity.pdbx_description
1 polymer ?
#
loop_
_entity_poly.entity_id
_entity_poly.type
_entity_poly.pdbx_seq_one_letter_code
_entity_poly.pdbx_strand_id
1 'polypeptide(L)' 'MKFYKYCASGNDFVITNADRKEDRSALAKELCNRYEGIGADGFIVILPHEKYDFEWEFYNNDG' A
#
# COMPACT_ATOMS: atom_id res chain seq x y z
N MET A 1 -1.14 -3.59 12.65
CA MET A 1 -0.94 -3.82 11.21
C MET A 1 0.55 -3.83 10.93
N LYS A 2 1.06 -4.75 10.12
CA LYS A 2 2.49 -4.82 9.78
C LYS A 2 2.69 -4.27 8.38
N PHE A 3 3.63 -3.35 8.23
CA PHE A 3 3.99 -2.76 6.95
C PHE A 3 5.39 -3.20 6.55
N TYR A 4 5.59 -3.40 5.26
CA TYR A 4 6.88 -3.70 4.67
C TYR A 4 7.19 -2.67 3.60
N LYS A 5 8.39 -2.10 3.62
CA LYS A 5 8.81 -1.14 2.62
C LYS A 5 9.71 -1.82 1.60
N TYR A 6 9.36 -1.69 0.32
CA TYR A 6 10.14 -2.21 -0.80
C TYR A 6 10.48 -1.07 -1.75
N CYS A 7 11.61 -1.19 -2.44
CA CYS A 7 12.00 -0.27 -3.49
C CYS A 7 12.52 -1.05 -4.70
N ALA A 8 12.10 -0.64 -5.89
CA ALA A 8 12.58 -1.18 -7.15
C ALA A 8 12.94 -0.03 -8.09
N SER A 9 14.21 0.05 -8.49
CA SER A 9 14.72 1.09 -9.40
C SER A 9 14.39 2.53 -8.97
N GLY A 10 14.35 2.79 -7.66
CA GLY A 10 14.07 4.11 -7.10
C GLY A 10 12.60 4.41 -6.81
N ASN A 11 11.67 3.57 -7.28
CA ASN A 11 10.25 3.66 -6.93
C ASN A 11 9.99 2.86 -5.64
N ASP A 12 9.49 3.51 -4.59
CA ASP A 12 9.28 2.90 -3.28
C ASP A 12 7.80 2.73 -2.89
N PHE A 13 7.48 1.58 -2.27
CA PHE A 13 6.13 1.21 -1.87
C PHE A 13 6.07 0.76 -0.43
N VAL A 14 4.99 1.15 0.26
CA VAL A 14 4.56 0.50 1.50
C VAL A 14 3.59 -0.62 1.16
N ILE A 15 3.83 -1.82 1.67
CA ILE A 15 3.03 -3.01 1.39
C ILE A 15 2.48 -3.59 2.70
N THR A 16 1.22 -3.98 2.69
CA THR A 16 0.54 -4.71 3.76
C THR A 16 -0.41 -5.75 3.17
N ASN A 17 -0.94 -6.64 4.00
CA ASN A 17 -2.05 -7.52 3.64
C ASN A 17 -3.31 -7.19 4.45
N ALA A 18 -4.48 -7.50 3.89
CA ALA A 18 -5.78 -7.42 4.56
C ALA A 18 -6.74 -8.50 4.04
N ASP A 19 -7.82 -8.76 4.77
CA ASP A 19 -8.80 -9.81 4.42
C ASP A 19 -9.91 -9.32 3.48
N ARG A 20 -10.09 -8.00 3.37
CA ARG A 20 -11.17 -7.39 2.59
C ARG A 20 -10.77 -6.06 1.97
N LYS A 21 -11.46 -5.70 0.89
CA LYS A 21 -11.40 -4.37 0.28
C LYS A 21 -12.01 -3.31 1.19
N GLU A 22 -11.36 -2.15 1.27
CA GLU A 22 -11.91 -0.95 1.89
C GLU A 22 -11.22 0.29 1.30
N ASP A 23 -11.86 1.45 1.36
CA ASP A 23 -11.20 2.69 0.93
C ASP A 23 -10.09 3.06 1.91
N ARG A 24 -8.84 3.00 1.43
CA ARG A 24 -7.64 3.35 2.19
C ARG A 24 -6.90 4.54 1.62
N SER A 25 -7.56 5.37 0.80
CA SER A 25 -6.95 6.56 0.20
C SER A 25 -6.41 7.53 1.26
N ALA A 26 -7.12 7.69 2.39
CA ALA A 26 -6.65 8.49 3.52
C ALA A 26 -5.40 7.88 4.19
N LEU A 27 -5.39 6.56 4.38
CA LEU A 27 -4.24 5.85 4.95
C LEU A 27 -3.04 5.91 4.01
N ALA A 28 -3.25 5.81 2.70
CA ALA A 28 -2.19 5.97 1.70
C ALA A 28 -1.52 7.35 1.81
N LYS A 29 -2.30 8.44 1.91
CA LYS A 29 -1.77 9.79 2.13
C LYS A 29 -0.92 9.91 3.39
N GLU A 30 -1.39 9.31 4.50
CA GLU A 30 -0.67 9.33 5.78
C GLU A 30 0.64 8.54 5.69
N LEU A 31 0.59 7.30 5.20
CA LEU A 31 1.75 6.42 5.13
C LEU A 31 2.80 6.90 4.13
N CYS A 32 2.35 7.38 2.96
CA CYS A 32 3.24 7.82 1.88
C CYS A 32 3.84 9.21 2.12
N ASN A 33 3.35 9.98 3.10
CA ASN A 33 3.97 11.25 3.48
C ASN A 33 5.44 11.04 3.87
N ARG A 34 6.36 11.72 3.16
CA ARG A 34 7.82 11.54 3.34
C ARG A 34 8.40 12.18 4.61
N TYR A 35 7.64 13.04 5.29
CA TYR A 35 8.08 13.75 6.50
C TYR A 35 7.41 13.21 7.76
N GLU A 36 6.10 13.00 7.71
CA GLU A 36 5.28 12.59 8.86
C GLU A 36 4.90 11.09 8.83
N GLY A 37 5.15 10.41 7.71
CA GLY A 37 4.81 9.00 7.49
C GLY A 37 6.03 8.12 7.29
N ILE A 38 5.82 6.94 6.68
CA ILE A 38 6.91 6.03 6.27
C ILE A 38 7.66 6.62 5.06
N GLY A 39 6.96 7.40 4.23
CA GLY A 39 7.44 7.96 2.98
C GLY A 39 7.52 6.91 1.89
N ALA A 40 6.71 7.04 0.85
CA ALA A 40 6.74 6.15 -0.32
C ALA A 40 6.06 6.82 -1.51
N ASP A 41 6.31 6.32 -2.71
CA ASP A 41 5.60 6.73 -3.93
C ASP A 41 4.19 6.14 -4.01
N GLY A 42 3.96 4.97 -3.38
CA GLY A 42 2.64 4.35 -3.32
C GLY A 42 2.43 3.36 -2.18
N PHE A 43 1.18 2.95 -2.02
CA PHE A 43 0.73 2.00 -1.01
C PHE A 43 0.01 0.82 -1.68
N ILE A 44 0.41 -0.39 -1.32
CA ILE A 44 -0.12 -1.65 -1.86
C ILE A 44 -0.75 -2.46 -0.73
N VAL A 45 -1.98 -2.92 -0.96
CA VAL A 45 -2.66 -3.87 -0.07
C VAL A 45 -2.88 -5.18 -0.81
N ILE A 46 -2.27 -6.25 -0.33
CA ILE A 46 -2.49 -7.61 -0.83
C ILE A 46 -3.75 -8.18 -0.19
N LEU A 47 -4.63 -8.73 -1.02
CA LEU A 47 -5.94 -9.26 -0.63
C LEU A 47 -6.14 -10.68 -1.15
N PRO A 48 -6.92 -11.51 -0.44
CA PRO A 48 -7.36 -12.79 -0.99
C PRO A 48 -8.25 -12.56 -2.21
N HIS A 49 -8.16 -13.43 -3.20
CA HIS A 49 -9.04 -13.44 -4.38
C HIS A 49 -9.67 -14.82 -4.55
N GLU A 50 -10.91 -14.90 -5.03
CA GLU A 50 -11.65 -16.18 -5.10
C GLU A 50 -11.09 -17.14 -6.18
N LYS A 51 -10.49 -16.59 -7.24
CA LYS A 51 -10.04 -17.37 -8.43
C LYS A 51 -8.53 -17.34 -8.69
N TYR A 52 -7.82 -16.40 -8.09
CA TYR A 52 -6.39 -16.15 -8.34
C TYR A 52 -5.67 -16.22 -7.00
N ASP A 53 -4.34 -16.34 -7.01
CA ASP A 53 -3.55 -16.47 -5.77
C ASP A 53 -3.77 -15.29 -4.81
N PHE A 54 -3.93 -14.08 -5.37
CA PHE A 54 -4.29 -12.86 -4.65
C PHE A 54 -4.72 -11.78 -5.64
N GLU A 55 -5.25 -10.69 -5.12
CA GLU A 55 -5.36 -9.42 -5.82
C GLU A 55 -4.70 -8.31 -5.00
N TRP A 56 -4.55 -7.12 -5.58
CA TRP A 56 -4.03 -5.99 -4.84
C TRP A 56 -4.86 -4.71 -5.06
N GLU A 57 -4.92 -3.88 -4.03
CA GLU A 57 -5.34 -2.49 -4.16
C GLU A 57 -4.08 -1.62 -4.19
N PHE A 58 -4.02 -0.73 -5.17
CA PHE A 58 -2.91 0.19 -5.38
C PHE A 58 -3.41 1.62 -5.17
N TYR A 59 -2.73 2.35 -4.31
CA TYR A 59 -2.98 3.75 -3.99
C TYR A 59 -1.72 4.55 -4.28
N ASN A 60 -1.88 5.70 -4.95
CA ASN A 60 -0.79 6.65 -5.09
C ASN A 60 -0.56 7.39 -3.76
N ASN A 61 0.52 8.17 -3.68
CA ASN A 61 0.79 8.97 -2.48
C ASN A 61 -0.26 10.06 -2.18
N ASP A 62 -1.12 10.39 -3.15
CA ASP A 62 -2.22 11.35 -3.05
C ASP A 62 -3.58 10.67 -2.81
N GLY A 63 -3.58 9.39 -2.43
CA GLY A 63 -4.76 8.60 -2.09
C GLY A 63 -5.34 7.86 -3.27
#